data_AF-A0A1F9HUZ8-F1
#
_entry.id   AF-A0A1F9HUZ8-F1
#
_cell.length_a   1.000
_cell.length_b   1.000
_cell.length_c   1.000
_cell.angle_alpha   90.00
_cell.angle_beta   90.00
_cell.angle_gamma   90.00
#
_symmetry.space_group_name_H-M   'P 1'
#
loop_
_entity.id
_entity.type
_entity.pdbx_description
1 polymer ?
#
loop_
_entity_poly.entity_id
_entity_poly.type
_entity_poly.pdbx_seq_one_letter_code
_entity_poly.pdbx_strand_id
1 'polypeptide(L)' 'MARVTVEDCLLKVENRFALVHAAAKRAKMLYKGATATLECKNKEVVTALREIADGTVRVTETEEVETTKKKKRK' A
#
# COMPACT_ATOMS: atom_id res chain seq x y z
N MET A 1 16.08 5.48 -10.71
CA MET A 1 15.59 4.33 -9.93
C MET A 1 15.42 4.82 -8.51
N ALA A 2 14.19 4.88 -8.01
CA ALA A 2 13.95 5.55 -6.75
C ALA A 2 14.28 4.60 -5.60
N ARG A 3 15.31 4.94 -4.83
CA ARG A 3 15.73 4.21 -3.64
C ARG A 3 14.70 4.51 -2.55
N VAL A 4 13.82 3.55 -2.27
CA VAL A 4 12.99 3.53 -1.05
C VAL A 4 13.61 2.51 -0.12
N THR A 5 13.79 2.87 1.14
CA THR A 5 14.36 1.97 2.15
C THR A 5 13.27 1.45 3.07
N VAL A 6 13.56 0.35 3.75
CA VAL A 6 12.66 -0.18 4.78
C VAL A 6 12.66 0.75 5.99
N GLU A 7 13.76 1.45 6.26
CA GLU A 7 13.83 2.44 7.34
C GLU A 7 12.77 3.55 7.16
N ASP A 8 12.58 4.05 5.94
CA ASP A 8 11.57 5.07 5.62
C ASP A 8 10.14 4.60 5.94
N CYS A 9 9.87 3.31 5.73
CA CYS A 9 8.56 2.72 6.01
C CYS A 9 8.34 2.48 7.51
N LEU A 10 9.41 2.17 8.24
CA LEU A 10 9.35 1.90 9.68
C LEU A 10 9.11 3.17 10.51
N LEU A 11 9.41 4.35 9.97
CA LEU A 11 9.01 5.64 10.56
C LEU A 11 7.48 5.82 10.63
N LYS A 12 6.72 5.08 9.80
CA LYS A 12 5.26 5.16 9.73
C LYS A 12 4.57 3.94 10.35
N VAL A 13 5.23 2.79 10.30
CA VAL A 13 4.70 1.52 10.82
C VAL A 13 5.79 0.85 11.65
N GLU A 14 5.66 0.91 12.97
CA GLU A 14 6.69 0.40 13.89
C GLU A 14 6.86 -1.13 13.77
N ASN A 15 5.77 -1.85 13.45
CA ASN A 15 5.79 -3.30 13.32
C ASN A 15 6.12 -3.76 11.89
N ARG A 16 7.25 -4.46 11.75
CA ARG A 16 7.73 -5.04 10.48
C ARG A 16 6.76 -6.04 9.86
N PHE A 17 6.08 -6.86 10.65
CA PHE A 17 5.10 -7.82 10.13
C PHE A 17 3.87 -7.10 9.59
N ALA A 18 3.37 -6.10 10.33
CA ALA A 18 2.26 -5.27 9.88
C ALA A 18 2.60 -4.53 8.58
N LEU A 19 3.84 -4.02 8.45
CA LEU A 19 4.34 -3.41 7.22
C LEU A 19 4.27 -4.38 6.03
N VAL A 20 4.76 -5.61 6.19
CA VAL A 20 4.75 -6.61 5.11
C VAL A 20 3.31 -6.96 4.70
N HIS A 21 2.42 -7.17 5.67
CA HIS A 21 1.02 -7.47 5.41
C HIS A 21 0.31 -6.32 4.69
N ALA A 22 0.52 -5.07 5.14
CA ALA A 22 -0.04 -3.89 4.51
C ALA A 22 0.48 -3.68 3.09
N ALA A 23 1.80 -3.78 2.88
CA ALA A 23 2.41 -3.66 1.57
C ALA A 23 1.90 -4.72 0.60
N ALA A 24 1.78 -5.98 1.04
CA ALA A 24 1.24 -7.06 0.23
C ALA A 24 -0.23 -6.83 -0.15
N LYS A 25 -1.05 -6.37 0.81
CA LYS A 25 -2.47 -6.06 0.57
C LYS A 25 -2.62 -4.91 -0.43
N ARG A 26 -1.84 -3.84 -0.26
CA ARG A 26 -1.86 -2.67 -1.16
C ARG A 26 -1.33 -3.01 -2.56
N ALA A 27 -0.23 -3.74 -2.65
CA ALA A 27 0.30 -4.21 -3.94
C ALA A 27 -0.73 -5.05 -4.70
N LYS A 28 -1.48 -5.93 -4.02
CA LYS A 28 -2.59 -6.68 -4.63
C LYS A 28 -3.72 -5.78 -5.15
N MET A 29 -4.01 -4.66 -4.48
CA MET A 29 -5.00 -3.68 -4.97
C MET A 29 -4.50 -3.00 -6.24
N LEU A 30 -3.24 -2.57 -6.27
CA LEU A 30 -2.60 -1.96 -7.44
C LEU A 30 -2.58 -2.95 -8.63
N TYR A 31 -2.27 -4.22 -8.39
CA TYR A 31 -2.37 -5.27 -9.41
C TYR A 31 -3.78 -5.46 -9.98
N LYS A 32 -4.82 -5.22 -9.17
CA LYS A 32 -6.23 -5.28 -9.60
C LYS A 32 -6.68 -4.03 -10.36
N GLY A 33 -5.76 -3.08 -10.63
CA GLY A 33 -6.06 -1.82 -11.31
C GLY A 33 -6.60 -0.72 -10.39
N ALA A 34 -6.36 -0.81 -9.08
CA ALA A 34 -6.61 0.33 -8.20
C ALA A 34 -5.70 1.51 -8.57
N THR A 35 -6.23 2.72 -8.47
CA THR A 35 -5.47 3.95 -8.71
C THR A 35 -4.38 4.10 -7.65
N ALA A 36 -3.13 4.17 -8.11
CA ALA A 36 -2.01 4.58 -7.27
C ALA A 36 -2.16 6.06 -6.92
N THR A 37 -1.92 6.40 -5.65
CA THR A 37 -1.94 7.80 -5.19
C THR A 37 -0.64 8.50 -5.59
N LEU A 38 0.45 7.74 -5.70
CA LEU A 38 1.74 8.18 -6.20
C LEU A 38 1.98 7.61 -7.59
N GLU A 39 2.13 8.48 -8.58
CA GLU A 39 2.59 8.08 -9.91
C GLU A 39 4.07 7.68 -9.83
N CYS A 40 4.33 6.38 -10.02
CA CYS A 40 5.67 5.83 -10.03
C CYS A 40 5.84 4.89 -11.22
N LYS A 41 6.99 4.96 -11.88
CA LYS A 41 7.40 4.03 -12.94
C LYS A 41 7.90 2.67 -12.40
N ASN A 42 7.70 2.40 -11.11
CA ASN A 42 8.20 1.19 -10.44
C ASN A 42 7.11 0.10 -10.41
N LYS A 43 7.51 -1.13 -10.10
CA LYS A 43 6.56 -2.22 -9.81
C LYS A 43 5.64 -1.84 -8.65
N GLU A 44 4.45 -2.43 -8.68
CA GLU A 44 3.33 -2.20 -7.74
C GLU A 44 3.76 -2.36 -6.29
N VAL A 45 4.65 -3.32 -6.01
CA VAL A 45 5.21 -3.56 -4.67
C VAL A 45 6.01 -2.36 -4.16
N VAL A 46 6.83 -1.75 -5.02
CA VAL A 46 7.65 -0.59 -4.65
C VAL A 46 6.78 0.66 -4.54
N THR A 47 5.76 0.79 -5.39
CA THR A 47 4.78 1.87 -5.30
C THR A 47 3.99 1.77 -3.99
N ALA A 48 3.57 0.58 -3.56
CA ALA A 48 2.90 0.37 -2.28
C ALA A 48 3.78 0.75 -1.08
N LEU A 49 5.06 0.37 -1.07
CA LEU A 49 6.00 0.76 0.00
C LEU A 49 6.23 2.28 0.04
N ARG A 50 6.28 2.93 -1.12
CA ARG A 50 6.34 4.39 -1.20
C ARG A 50 5.10 5.07 -0.66
N GLU A 51 3.91 4.57 -1.00
CA GLU A 51 2.65 5.10 -0.46
C GLU A 51 2.60 4.97 1.08
N ILE A 52 3.15 3.88 1.64
CA ILE A 52 3.26 3.69 3.08
C ILE A 52 4.27 4.67 3.69
N ALA A 53 5.46 4.83 3.09
CA ALA A 53 6.47 5.79 3.55
C ALA A 53 5.97 7.25 3.52
N ASP A 54 5.18 7.60 2.50
CA ASP A 54 4.54 8.92 2.36
C ASP A 54 3.37 9.12 3.34
N GLY A 55 2.90 8.04 3.99
CA GLY A 55 1.79 8.06 4.94
C GLY A 55 0.41 8.17 4.29
N THR A 56 0.32 7.99 2.96
CA THR A 56 -0.94 7.97 2.21
C THR A 56 -1.74 6.68 2.43
N VAL A 57 -1.04 5.59 2.78
CA VAL A 57 -1.66 4.32 3.20
C VAL A 57 -1.39 4.12 4.68
N ARG A 58 -2.43 4.33 5.51
CA ARG A 58 -2.35 4.08 6.95
C ARG A 58 -2.62 2.61 7.24
N VAL A 59 -1.74 2.01 8.02
CA VAL A 59 -1.94 0.66 8.56
C VAL A 59 -2.68 0.83 9.89
N THR A 60 -4.00 0.81 9.85
CA THR A 60 -4.80 0.69 11.08
C THR A 60 -4.74 -0.77 11.51
N GLU A 61 -4.35 -1.01 12.76
CA GLU A 61 -4.31 -2.35 13.38
C GLU A 61 -5.70 -3.02 13.39
N THR A 62 -6.76 -2.21 13.27
CA THR A 62 -8.11 -2.65 12.98
C THR A 62 -8.28 -2.87 11.48
N GLU A 63 -8.45 -4.13 11.11
CA GLU A 63 -8.70 -4.61 9.76
C GLU A 63 -10.04 -4.13 9.21
N GLU A 64 -10.14 -2.89 8.75
CA GLU A 64 -11.26 -2.48 7.89
C GLU A 64 -10.88 -2.75 6.44
N VAL A 65 -11.21 -3.97 6.00
CA VAL A 65 -11.24 -4.31 4.58
C VAL A 65 -12.40 -3.55 3.94
N GLU A 66 -12.14 -2.32 3.50
CA GLU A 66 -13.05 -1.62 2.61
C GLU A 66 -13.14 -2.38 1.28
N THR A 67 -14.13 -3.26 1.20
CA THR A 67 -14.61 -3.88 -0.04
C THR A 67 -15.48 -2.87 -0.80
N THR A 68 -14.94 -1.70 -1.16
CA THR A 68 -15.64 -0.83 -2.10
C THR A 68 -15.38 -1.31 -3.53
N LYS A 69 -16.47 -1.42 -4.32
CA LYS A 69 -16.52 -1.74 -5.76
C LYS A 69 -16.64 -3.22 -6.19
N LYS A 70 -17.56 -3.99 -5.59
CA LYS A 70 -18.29 -5.01 -6.38
C LYS A 70 -19.58 -4.40 -6.94
N LYS A 71 -19.54 -4.07 -8.25
CA LYS A 71 -20.65 -4.13 -9.21
C LYS A 71 -22.08 -4.17 -8.60
N LYS A 72 -22.76 -3.02 -8.50
CA LYS A 72 -24.19 -2.95 -8.81
C LYS A 72 -24.33 -2.56 -10.29
N ARG A 73 -24.04 -3.53 -11.15
CA ARG A 73 -24.63 -3.65 -12.49
C ARG A 73 -25.67 -4.76 -12.37
N LYS A 74 -26.89 -4.42 -11.99
CA LYS A 74 -28.16 -4.96 -12.50
C LYS A 74 -29.30 -4.21 -11.85
#